data_AF-A0A1J1JGC9-F1
#
_entry.id   AF-A0A1J1JGC9-F1
#
_cell.length_a   1.000
_cell.length_b   1.000
_cell.length_c   1.000
_cell.angle_alpha   90.00
_cell.angle_beta   90.00
_cell.angle_gamma   90.00
#
_symmetry.space_group_name_H-M   'P 1'
#
loop_
_entity.id
_entity.type
_entity.pdbx_description
1 polymer ?
#
loop_
_entity_poly.entity_id
_entity_poly.type
_entity_poly.pdbx_seq_one_letter_code
_entity_poly.pdbx_strand_id
1 'polypeptide(L)' 'MAELTDEDKMKERLTIHKNLIGWLIKKLKEEKIQCKRTTGNDPNGDILLINPRDVPRVKEIVRQIQKQYNS' A
#
# COMPACT_ATOMS: atom_id res chain seq x y z
N MET A 1 15.18 25.01 13.40
CA MET A 1 14.85 23.74 12.74
C MET A 1 15.17 23.92 11.27
N ALA A 2 15.88 22.99 10.63
CA ALA A 2 16.11 23.08 9.19
C ALA A 2 14.76 22.96 8.46
N GLU A 3 14.47 23.87 7.53
CA GLU A 3 13.26 23.78 6.71
C GLU A 3 13.33 22.52 5.84
N LEU A 4 12.24 21.75 5.80
CA LEU A 4 12.14 20.58 4.93
C LEU A 4 12.13 21.04 3.47
N THR A 5 13.11 20.59 2.70
CA THR A 5 13.13 20.82 1.26
C THR A 5 12.02 20.02 0.58
N ASP A 6 11.68 20.38 -0.65
CA ASP A 6 10.71 19.61 -1.41
C ASP A 6 11.21 18.18 -1.72
N GLU A 7 12.52 17.99 -1.85
CA GLU A 7 13.12 16.65 -1.95
C GLU A 7 12.90 15.83 -0.68
N ASP A 8 13.02 16.44 0.50
CA ASP A 8 12.80 15.75 1.77
C ASP A 8 11.33 15.33 1.92
N LYS A 9 10.39 16.21 1.54
CA LYS A 9 8.95 15.90 1.54
C LYS A 9 8.64 14.77 0.55
N MET A 10 9.31 14.74 -0.61
CA MET A 10 9.17 13.64 -1.57
C MET A 10 9.68 12.32 -0.99
N LYS A 11 10.86 12.32 -0.35
CA LYS A 11 11.42 11.12 0.32
C LYS A 11 10.50 10.63 1.43
N GLU A 12 9.94 11.54 2.22
CA GLU A 12 8.99 11.21 3.29
C GLU A 12 7.73 10.54 2.72
N ARG A 13 7.10 11.14 1.69
CA ARG A 13 5.94 10.55 1.01
C ARG A 13 6.22 9.16 0.45
N LEU A 14 7.38 8.98 -0.19
CA LEU A 14 7.80 7.67 -0.72
C LEU A 14 8.01 6.64 0.41
N THR A 15 8.53 7.09 1.55
CA THR A 15 8.73 6.23 2.73
C THR A 15 7.39 5.79 3.32
N ILE A 16 6.46 6.72 3.49
CA ILE A 16 5.09 6.43 3.94
C ILE A 16 4.41 5.45 2.99
N HIS A 17 4.47 5.70 1.68
CA HIS A 17 3.92 4.81 0.65
C HIS A 17 4.51 3.40 0.72
N LYS A 18 5.85 3.30 0.81
CA LYS A 18 6.54 2.01 0.95
C LYS A 18 6.06 1.23 2.17
N ASN A 19 5.90 1.90 3.31
CA ASN A 19 5.45 1.29 4.55
C ASN A 19 3.99 0.83 4.46
N LEU A 20 3.11 1.65 3.86
CA LEU A 20 1.71 1.31 3.62
C LEU A 20 1.57 0.04 2.78
N ILE A 21 2.30 -0.05 1.66
CA ILE A 21 2.28 -1.23 0.79
C ILE A 21 2.81 -2.47 1.51
N GLY A 22 3.90 -2.32 2.28
CA GLY A 22 4.45 -3.42 3.07
C GLY A 22 3.45 -3.96 4.10
N TRP A 23 2.75 -3.06 4.78
CA TRP A 23 1.72 -3.43 5.74
C TRP A 23 0.50 -4.10 5.09
N LEU A 24 0.03 -3.59 3.95
CA LEU A 24 -1.06 -4.20 3.19
C LEU A 24 -0.70 -5.63 2.73
N ILE A 25 0.50 -5.86 2.20
CA ILE A 25 0.96 -7.20 1.82
C ILE A 25 0.96 -8.14 3.02
N LYS A 26 1.42 -7.68 4.19
CA LYS A 26 1.40 -8.47 5.43
C LYS A 26 -0.05 -8.86 5.79
N LYS A 27 -0.98 -7.91 5.75
CA LYS A 27 -2.41 -8.15 6.03
C LYS A 27 -3.03 -9.14 5.04
N LEU A 28 -2.76 -9.00 3.75
CA LEU A 28 -3.24 -9.94 2.73
C LEU A 28 -2.70 -11.35 2.98
N LYS A 29 -1.43 -11.48 3.37
CA LYS A 29 -0.83 -12.78 3.72
C LYS A 29 -1.45 -13.40 4.97
N GLU A 30 -1.77 -12.60 6.00
CA GLU A 30 -2.51 -13.05 7.20
C GLU A 30 -3.89 -13.61 6.82
N GLU A 31 -4.55 -13.03 5.82
CA GLU A 31 -5.83 -13.50 5.29
C GLU A 31 -5.71 -14.60 4.22
N LYS A 32 -4.51 -15.13 3.99
CA LYS A 32 -4.22 -16.15 2.96
C LYS A 32 -4.51 -15.70 1.53
N ILE A 33 -4.54 -14.39 1.28
CA ILE A 33 -4.70 -13.79 -0.06
C ILE A 33 -3.32 -13.69 -0.71
N GLN A 34 -3.17 -14.31 -1.88
CA GLN A 34 -1.92 -14.28 -2.62
C GLN A 34 -1.79 -12.97 -3.42
N CYS A 35 -0.70 -12.25 -3.16
CA CYS A 35 -0.40 -10.99 -3.85
C CYS A 35 1.11 -10.85 -4.10
N LYS A 36 1.47 -9.98 -5.04
CA LYS A 36 2.84 -9.59 -5.35
C LYS A 36 2.94 -8.07 -5.44
N ARG A 37 4.07 -7.51 -4.98
CA ARG A 37 4.39 -6.10 -5.20
C ARG A 37 4.84 -5.91 -6.65
N THR A 38 4.35 -4.88 -7.31
CA THR A 38 4.84 -4.49 -8.64
C THR A 38 6.12 -3.65 -8.52
N THR A 39 6.83 -3.47 -9.63
CA THR A 39 8.11 -2.74 -9.68
C THR A 39 8.10 -1.74 -10.82
N GLY A 40 8.86 -0.65 -10.69
CA GLY A 40 9.06 0.31 -11.79
C GLY A 40 7.89 1.25 -12.04
N ASN A 41 7.10 1.59 -11.02
CA ASN A 41 5.88 2.41 -11.14
C ASN A 41 4.90 1.82 -12.17
N ASP A 42 4.54 0.55 -11.98
CA ASP A 42 3.58 -0.13 -12.84
C ASP A 42 2.27 0.68 -12.94
N PRO A 43 1.78 0.97 -14.16
CA PRO A 43 0.59 1.78 -14.36
C PRO A 43 -0.68 1.13 -13.80
N ASN A 44 -0.65 -0.18 -13.52
CA ASN A 44 -1.77 -0.92 -12.92
C ASN A 44 -1.77 -0.86 -11.39
N GLY A 45 -0.79 -0.18 -10.78
CA GLY A 45 -0.70 0.05 -9.33
C GLY A 45 0.38 -0.78 -8.64
N ASP A 46 0.50 -0.63 -7.31
CA ASP A 46 1.61 -1.17 -6.51
C ASP A 46 1.51 -2.67 -6.16
N ILE A 47 0.33 -3.28 -6.33
CA ILE A 47 0.05 -4.66 -5.92
C ILE A 47 -0.73 -5.39 -7.01
N LEU A 48 -0.19 -6.54 -7.41
CA LEU A 48 -0.87 -7.52 -8.24
C LEU A 48 -1.52 -8.59 -7.36
N LEU A 49 -2.83 -8.78 -7.51
CA LEU A 49 -3.55 -9.91 -6.92
C LEU A 49 -3.47 -11.11 -7.86
N ILE A 50 -3.17 -12.29 -7.32
CA ILE A 50 -3.04 -13.51 -8.14
C ILE A 50 -4.41 -14.07 -8.51
N ASN A 51 -5.41 -13.90 -7.64
CA ASN A 51 -6.76 -14.40 -7.85
C ASN A 51 -7.77 -13.23 -7.92
N PRO A 52 -8.47 -13.04 -9.07
CA PRO A 52 -9.48 -11.98 -9.22
C PRO A 52 -10.63 -12.06 -8.22
N ARG A 53 -10.92 -13.25 -7.67
CA ARG A 53 -11.99 -13.44 -6.67
C ARG A 53 -11.69 -12.76 -5.34
N ASP A 54 -10.42 -12.46 -5.05
CA ASP A 54 -10.00 -11.81 -3.82
C ASP A 54 -10.14 -10.27 -3.89
N VAL A 55 -10.41 -9.71 -5.07
CA VAL A 55 -10.54 -8.26 -5.30
C VAL A 55 -11.55 -7.59 -4.37
N PRO A 56 -12.78 -8.10 -4.17
CA PRO A 56 -13.74 -7.48 -3.25
C PRO A 56 -13.23 -7.46 -1.81
N ARG A 57 -12.56 -8.55 -1.38
CA ARG A 57 -12.02 -8.68 -0.03
C ARG A 57 -10.86 -7.71 0.20
N VAL A 58 -9.94 -7.60 -0.76
CA VAL A 58 -8.82 -6.64 -0.70
C VAL A 58 -9.34 -5.21 -0.62
N LYS A 59 -10.36 -4.84 -1.40
CA LYS A 59 -10.97 -3.49 -1.32
C LYS A 59 -11.52 -3.20 0.08
N GLU A 60 -12.14 -4.18 0.73
CA GLU A 60 -12.66 -4.02 2.08
C GLU A 60 -11.53 -3.83 3.11
N ILE A 61 -10.46 -4.61 3.01
CA ILE A 61 -9.27 -4.43 3.86
C ILE A 61 -8.72 -3.02 3.70
N VAL A 62 -8.53 -2.54 2.46
CA VAL A 62 -8.04 -1.17 2.20
C VAL A 62 -8.97 -0.11 2.80
N ARG A 63 -10.29 -0.29 2.74
CA ARG A 63 -11.25 0.62 3.37
C ARG A 63 -11.12 0.64 4.89
N GLN A 64 -10.94 -0.52 5.53
CA GLN A 64 -10.76 -0.62 6.98
C GLN A 64 -9.48 0.08 7.43
N ILE A 65 -8.40 -0.12 6.67
CA ILE A 65 -7.13 0.60 6.83
C ILE A 65 -7.35 2.12 6.80
N GLN A 66 -8.00 2.62 5.75
CA GLN A 66 -8.24 4.05 5.59
C GLN A 66 -9.07 4.62 6.75
N LYS A 67 -10.13 3.91 7.17
CA LYS A 67 -10.92 4.31 8.34
C LYS A 67 -10.08 4.39 9.61
N GLN A 68 -9.20 3.42 9.84
CA GLN A 68 -8.40 3.35 11.07
C GLN A 68 -7.40 4.51 11.20
N TYR A 69 -6.80 4.97 10.10
CA TYR A 69 -5.69 5.93 10.14
C TYR A 69 -6.05 7.35 9.66
N ASN A 70 -7.15 7.52 8.93
CA ASN A 70 -7.60 8.83 8.45
C ASN A 70 -8.89 9.31 9.17
N SER A 71 -9.17 8.78 10.37
CA SER A 71 -10.25 9.30 11.23
C SER A 71 -9.90 10.68 11.80
#